data_AF-M5S912-F1
#
_entry.id   AF-M5S912-F1
#
_cell.length_a   1.000
_cell.length_b   1.000
_cell.length_c   1.000
_cell.angle_alpha   90.00
_cell.angle_beta   90.00
_cell.angle_gamma   90.00
#
_symmetry.space_group_name_H-M   'P 1'
#
loop_
_entity.id
_entity.type
_entity.pdbx_description
1 polymer ?
#
loop_
_entity_poly.entity_id
_entity_poly.type
_entity_poly.pdbx_seq_one_letter_code
_entity_poly.pdbx_strand_id
1 'polypeptide(L)'
;MQRVKRSAEIYGLNHPSIVGKRKQLMRELSQLLEALADTLVAAKASGTLDSVADTLPVDKQLKFIESKTKRSSPYALTARSYLTDNGYGRLCVSPEEDCESIK
;
A
#
# COMPACT_ATOMS: atom_id res chain seq x y z
N MET A 1 -11.27 22.24 11.83
CA MET A 1 -10.10 21.37 12.10
C MET A 1 -9.67 21.26 13.58
N GLN A 2 -9.98 22.23 14.44
CA GLN A 2 -9.50 22.26 15.84
C GLN A 2 -9.99 21.09 16.72
N ARG A 3 -11.23 20.63 16.51
CA ARG A 3 -11.79 19.44 17.20
C ARG A 3 -11.01 18.16 16.91
N VAL A 4 -10.66 17.92 15.63
CA VAL A 4 -9.95 16.70 15.20
C VAL A 4 -8.54 16.64 15.79
N LYS A 5 -7.81 17.77 15.81
CA LYS A 5 -6.49 17.85 16.45
C LYS A 5 -6.58 17.53 17.95
N ARG A 6 -7.54 18.14 18.65
CA ARG A 6 -7.77 17.90 20.08
C ARG A 6 -8.14 16.45 20.38
N SER A 7 -8.98 15.82 19.55
CA SER A 7 -9.29 14.39 19.70
C SER A 7 -8.05 13.52 19.45
N ALA A 8 -7.24 13.84 18.44
CA ALA A 8 -6.00 13.11 18.17
C ALA A 8 -4.98 13.20 19.32
N GLU A 9 -4.94 14.34 20.02
CA GLU A 9 -4.15 14.53 21.24
C GLU A 9 -4.71 13.72 22.41
N ILE A 10 -6.01 13.82 22.70
CA ILE A 10 -6.67 13.11 23.80
C ILE A 10 -6.56 11.59 23.66
N TYR A 11 -6.76 11.06 22.45
CA TYR A 11 -6.67 9.62 22.18
C TYR A 11 -5.25 9.14 21.88
N GLY A 12 -4.23 10.00 21.99
CA GLY A 12 -2.83 9.63 21.74
C GLY A 12 -2.54 9.18 20.31
N LEU A 13 -3.38 9.52 19.33
CA LEU A 13 -3.22 9.12 17.92
C LEU A 13 -1.96 9.75 17.27
N ASN A 14 -1.46 10.83 17.88
CA ASN A 14 -0.20 11.48 17.50
C ASN A 14 1.02 10.98 18.28
N HIS A 15 0.90 9.89 19.04
CA HIS A 15 2.03 9.34 19.77
C HIS A 15 3.21 9.04 18.82
N PRO A 16 4.45 9.43 19.16
CA PRO A 16 5.60 9.31 18.26
C PRO A 16 5.80 7.91 17.66
N SER A 17 5.52 6.86 18.44
CA SER A 17 5.62 5.48 17.95
C SER A 17 4.57 5.13 16.88
N ILE A 18 3.35 5.65 16.98
CA ILE A 18 2.27 5.42 16.00
C ILE A 18 2.57 6.20 14.71
N VAL A 19 3.01 7.45 14.84
CA VAL A 19 3.44 8.26 13.71
C VAL A 19 4.64 7.61 13.01
N GLY A 20 5.61 7.11 13.78
CA GLY A 20 6.77 6.39 13.28
C GLY A 20 6.38 5.15 12.45
N LYS A 21 5.49 4.31 12.98
CA LYS A 21 4.98 3.12 12.26
C LYS A 21 4.24 3.47 10.97
N ARG A 22 3.42 4.52 10.96
CA ARG A 22 2.75 5.00 9.74
C ARG A 22 3.75 5.49 8.68
N LYS A 23 4.76 6.26 9.09
CA LYS A 23 5.85 6.71 8.21
C LYS A 23 6.69 5.55 7.69
N GLN A 24 6.93 4.54 8.51
CA GLN A 24 7.60 3.33 8.09
C GLN A 24 6.79 2.60 7.01
N LEU A 25 5.49 2.38 7.24
CA LEU A 25 4.60 1.77 6.25
C LEU A 25 4.60 2.52 4.91
N MET A 26 4.53 3.86 4.94
CA MET A 26 4.60 4.67 3.72
C MET A 26 5.93 4.48 2.97
N ARG A 27 7.06 4.37 3.68
CA ARG A 27 8.37 4.09 3.07
C ARG A 27 8.42 2.68 2.48
N GLU A 28 7.89 1.68 3.18
CA GLU A 28 7.78 0.31 2.68
C GLU A 28 6.94 0.25 1.39
N LEU A 29 5.79 0.93 1.34
CA LEU A 29 4.96 1.01 0.14
C LEU A 29 5.68 1.71 -1.01
N SER A 30 6.40 2.80 -0.74
CA SER A 30 7.22 3.48 -1.74
C SER A 30 8.24 2.54 -2.37
N GLN A 31 8.96 1.77 -1.55
CA GLN A 31 9.98 0.82 -2.01
C GLN A 31 9.37 -0.32 -2.83
N LEU A 32 8.19 -0.82 -2.46
CA LEU A 32 7.50 -1.87 -3.21
C LEU A 32 7.04 -1.37 -4.59
N LEU A 33 6.53 -0.14 -4.67
CA LEU A 33 6.12 0.47 -5.93
C LEU A 33 7.31 0.76 -6.84
N GLU A 34 8.42 1.22 -6.29
CA GLU A 34 9.68 1.43 -7.02
C GLU A 34 10.21 0.11 -7.58
N ALA A 35 10.27 -0.94 -6.74
CA ALA A 35 10.67 -2.27 -7.20
C ALA A 35 9.74 -2.83 -8.29
N LEU A 36 8.43 -2.61 -8.18
CA LEU A 36 7.48 -3.00 -9.23
C LEU A 36 7.77 -2.24 -10.53
N ALA A 37 7.97 -0.92 -10.47
CA ALA A 37 8.31 -0.12 -11.63
C ALA A 37 9.61 -0.59 -12.30
N ASP A 38 10.65 -0.84 -11.51
CA ASP A 38 11.95 -1.32 -12.00
C ASP A 38 11.83 -2.68 -12.71
N THR A 39 11.03 -3.61 -12.14
CA THR A 39 10.82 -4.91 -12.80
C THR A 39 10.13 -4.77 -14.15
N LEU A 40 9.14 -3.87 -14.27
CA LEU A 40 8.44 -3.61 -15.53
C LEU A 40 9.35 -2.92 -16.55
N VAL A 41 10.18 -1.96 -16.11
CA VAL A 41 11.15 -1.27 -16.97
C VAL A 41 12.20 -2.25 -17.49
N ALA A 42 12.77 -3.08 -16.61
CA ALA A 42 13.77 -4.08 -16.99
C ALA A 42 13.21 -5.10 -17.99
N ALA A 43 12.00 -5.60 -17.75
CA ALA A 43 11.35 -6.55 -18.64
C ALA A 43 11.06 -5.92 -20.02
N LYS A 44 10.62 -4.65 -20.05
CA LYS A 44 10.41 -3.92 -21.32
C LYS A 44 11.73 -3.68 -22.07
N ALA A 45 12.80 -3.32 -21.38
CA ALA A 45 14.12 -3.08 -21.98
C ALA A 45 14.74 -4.35 -22.58
N SER A 46 14.43 -5.52 -22.00
CA SER A 46 14.95 -6.80 -22.49
C SER A 46 14.30 -7.29 -23.80
N GLY A 47 13.21 -6.67 -24.25
CA GLY A 47 12.51 -7.04 -25.49
C GLY A 47 11.80 -8.39 -25.44
N THR A 48 11.82 -9.08 -24.30
CA THR A 48 11.24 -10.42 -24.10
C THR A 48 9.97 -10.40 -23.27
N LEU A 49 9.39 -9.21 -23.01
CA LEU A 49 8.22 -9.01 -22.14
C LEU A 49 7.14 -10.08 -22.36
N ASP A 50 6.76 -10.35 -23.60
CA ASP A 50 5.70 -11.32 -23.94
C ASP A 50 6.09 -12.78 -23.62
N SER A 51 7.39 -13.11 -23.61
CA SER A 51 7.89 -14.46 -23.32
C SER A 51 8.22 -14.70 -21.84
N VAL A 52 8.42 -13.63 -21.06
CA VAL A 52 8.75 -13.73 -19.63
C VAL A 52 7.67 -13.16 -18.71
N ALA A 53 6.58 -12.60 -19.25
CA ALA A 53 5.49 -12.00 -18.50
C ALA A 53 5.00 -12.91 -17.36
N ASP A 54 4.76 -14.19 -17.65
CA ASP A 54 4.27 -15.17 -16.66
C ASP A 54 5.30 -15.54 -15.59
N THR A 55 6.57 -15.24 -15.81
CA THR A 55 7.67 -15.54 -14.87
C THR A 55 7.97 -14.37 -13.93
N LEU A 56 7.51 -13.16 -14.27
CA LEU A 56 7.76 -11.98 -13.46
C LEU A 56 6.93 -12.03 -12.16
N PRO A 57 7.51 -11.63 -11.02
CA PRO A 57 6.82 -11.68 -9.72
C PRO A 57 5.77 -10.57 -9.52
N VAL A 58 5.23 -9.99 -10.60
CA VAL A 58 4.30 -8.84 -10.58
C VAL A 58 3.08 -9.15 -9.73
N ASP A 59 2.39 -10.27 -9.97
CA ASP A 59 1.20 -10.65 -9.20
C ASP A 59 1.48 -10.83 -7.71
N LYS A 60 2.65 -11.38 -7.36
CA LYS A 60 3.07 -11.54 -5.97
C LYS A 60 3.28 -10.18 -5.30
N GLN A 61 3.89 -9.23 -6.01
CA GLN A 61 4.12 -7.88 -5.54
C GLN A 61 2.80 -7.10 -5.40
N LEU A 62 1.90 -7.20 -6.37
CA LEU A 62 0.57 -6.59 -6.31
C LEU A 62 -0.24 -7.10 -5.13
N LYS A 63 -0.33 -8.42 -4.95
CA LYS A 63 -1.02 -9.03 -3.79
C LYS A 63 -0.41 -8.60 -2.46
N PHE A 64 0.90 -8.40 -2.41
CA PHE A 64 1.55 -7.92 -1.20
C PHE A 64 1.19 -6.47 -0.89
N ILE A 65 1.17 -5.58 -1.90
CA ILE A 65 0.69 -4.20 -1.76
C ILE A 65 -0.77 -4.17 -1.31
N GLU A 66 -1.64 -4.93 -1.98
CA GLU A 66 -3.06 -5.05 -1.63
C GLU A 66 -3.26 -5.53 -0.19
N SER A 67 -2.45 -6.50 0.27
CA SER A 67 -2.54 -7.02 1.64
C SER A 67 -2.36 -5.95 2.71
N LYS A 68 -1.60 -4.89 2.43
CA LYS A 68 -1.39 -3.76 3.35
C LYS A 68 -2.62 -2.85 3.45
N THR A 69 -3.52 -2.93 2.47
CA THR A 69 -4.72 -2.08 2.37
C THR A 69 -5.97 -2.71 2.98
N LYS A 70 -5.93 -4.02 3.29
CA LYS A 70 -7.01 -4.76 3.94
C LYS A 70 -7.31 -4.20 5.32
N ARG A 71 -8.59 -4.18 5.73
CA ARG A 71 -9.03 -3.66 7.04
C ARG A 71 -8.36 -4.36 8.23
N SER A 72 -8.01 -5.64 8.08
CA SER A 72 -7.28 -6.43 9.09
C SER A 72 -5.80 -6.02 9.22
N SER A 73 -5.25 -5.29 8.25
CA SER A 73 -3.87 -4.81 8.29
C SER A 73 -3.70 -3.61 9.22
N PRO A 74 -2.64 -3.57 10.04
CA PRO A 74 -2.30 -2.39 10.82
C PRO A 74 -2.14 -1.16 9.92
N TYR A 75 -2.80 -0.06 10.28
CA TYR A 75 -2.74 1.21 9.55
C TYR A 75 -3.21 1.13 8.09
N ALA A 76 -4.13 0.21 7.76
CA ALA A 76 -4.72 0.06 6.43
C ALA A 76 -5.19 1.37 5.79
N LEU A 77 -5.84 2.26 6.57
CA LEU A 77 -6.26 3.58 6.09
C LEU A 77 -5.08 4.47 5.67
N THR A 78 -3.93 4.35 6.35
CA THR A 78 -2.71 5.07 5.96
C THR A 78 -2.18 4.53 4.63
N ALA A 79 -2.19 3.21 4.43
CA ALA A 79 -1.81 2.60 3.16
C ALA A 79 -2.73 3.04 2.02
N ARG A 80 -4.07 2.98 2.22
CA ARG A 80 -5.07 3.40 1.22
C ARG A 80 -4.94 4.87 0.85
N SER A 81 -4.79 5.75 1.84
CA SER A 81 -4.55 7.18 1.60
C SER A 81 -3.27 7.37 0.79
N TYR A 82 -2.15 6.78 1.23
CA TYR A 82 -0.87 6.92 0.55
C TYR A 82 -0.96 6.48 -0.92
N LEU A 83 -1.54 5.31 -1.21
CA LEU A 83 -1.70 4.82 -2.57
C LEU A 83 -2.61 5.74 -3.40
N THR A 84 -3.73 6.19 -2.84
CA THR A 84 -4.67 7.09 -3.53
C THR A 84 -4.02 8.44 -3.85
N ASP A 85 -3.34 9.05 -2.88
CA ASP A 85 -2.68 10.35 -3.01
C ASP A 85 -1.55 10.32 -4.04
N ASN A 86 -0.95 9.15 -4.30
CA ASN A 86 0.10 8.95 -5.29
C ASN A 86 -0.41 8.34 -6.61
N GLY A 87 -1.73 8.27 -6.83
CA GLY A 87 -2.33 7.80 -8.09
C GLY A 87 -2.46 6.28 -8.24
N TYR A 88 -2.08 5.51 -7.22
CA TYR A 88 -2.15 4.05 -7.16
C TYR A 88 -3.41 3.52 -6.48
N GLY A 89 -4.49 4.31 -6.43
CA GLY A 89 -5.72 3.95 -5.72
C GLY A 89 -6.33 2.61 -6.17
N ARG A 90 -6.09 2.19 -7.42
CA ARG A 90 -6.53 0.89 -7.97
C ARG A 90 -5.86 -0.32 -7.32
N LEU A 91 -4.72 -0.14 -6.64
CA LEU A 91 -4.02 -1.18 -5.90
C LEU A 91 -4.58 -1.36 -4.48
N CYS A 92 -5.59 -0.56 -4.10
CA CYS A 92 -6.33 -0.81 -2.88
C CYS A 92 -7.29 -1.97 -3.07
N VAL A 93 -7.41 -2.82 -2.05
CA VAL A 93 -8.46 -3.83 -1.99
C VAL A 93 -9.83 -3.17 -2.19
N SER A 94 -10.67 -3.79 -3.01
CA SER A 94 -12.02 -3.32 -3.25
C SER A 94 -12.87 -3.45 -1.97
N PRO A 95 -13.87 -2.58 -1.76
CA PRO A 95 -14.78 -2.71 -0.63
C PRO A 95 -15.43 -4.10 -0.53
N GLU A 96 -15.77 -4.70 -1.67
CA GLU A 96 -16.41 -6.00 -1.79
C GLU A 96 -15.50 -7.12 -1.25
N GLU A 97 -14.22 -7.12 -1.63
CA GLU A 97 -13.23 -8.10 -1.18
C GLU A 97 -12.79 -7.88 0.29
N ASP A 98 -12.84 -6.64 0.78
CA ASP A 98 -12.50 -6.28 2.16
C ASP A 98 -13.58 -6.76 3.16
N CYS A 99 -14.84 -6.86 2.72
CA CYS A 99 -15.97 -7.34 3.52
C CYS A 99 -15.97 -8.84 3.81
N GLU A 100 -15.44 -9.67 2.89
CA GLU A 100 -15.42 -11.14 3.04
C GLU A 100 -14.39 -11.64 4.07
N SER A 101 -13.47 -10.77 4.49
CA SER A 101 -12.37 -11.10 5.41
C SER A 101 -12.78 -11.10 6.90
N ILE A 102 -14.03 -10.78 7.22
CA ILE A 102 -14.59 -10.82 8.57
C ILE A 102 -15.48 -12.07 8.67
N LYS A 103 -14.87 -13.21 9.03
CA LYS A 103 -15.57 -14.45 9.40
C LYS A 103 -15.14 -14.87 10.79
#